data_AF-A0A1Y3TR52-F1
#
_entry.id   AF-A0A1Y3TR52-F1
#
_cell.length_a   1.000
_cell.length_b   1.000
_cell.length_c   1.000
_cell.angle_alpha   90.00
_cell.angle_beta   90.00
_cell.angle_gamma   90.00
#
_symmetry.space_group_name_H-M   'P 1'
#
loop_
_entity.id
_entity.type
_entity.pdbx_description
1 polymer ?
#
loop_
_entity_poly.entity_id
_entity_poly.type
_entity_poly.pdbx_seq_one_letter_code
_entity_poly.pdbx_strand_id
1 'polypeptide(L)'
;MRTRFDEQLEQLHVELITMGALCEEAITLALKSLFDRDRSLVPVVLEKDGEIDRKERDIEALCMRLLLQQQPVARDLRTISSALKMISDMERIGDQAADIVELTDQMHDKQLEMSSSLHIRSMSEEAVKMVIQSVDSFVKADLELAHSVIAYDDVVDNLFSKIRGEIIEQIATDGTNGEVYIDLLMIAKYLERVADHATNIAEWVEYSITGIHGEMDGE
;
A
#
# COMPACT_ATOMS: atom_id res chain seq x y z
N MET A 1 3.39 -11.75 -33.85
CA MET A 1 2.11 -11.42 -33.19
C MET A 1 2.25 -11.57 -31.68
N ARG A 2 2.78 -12.69 -31.17
CA ARG A 2 3.15 -12.87 -29.75
C ARG A 2 4.14 -11.81 -29.22
N THR A 3 5.16 -11.46 -30.00
CA THR A 3 6.16 -10.44 -29.62
C THR A 3 5.60 -9.08 -29.21
N ARG A 4 4.57 -8.57 -29.90
CA ARG A 4 3.97 -7.27 -29.53
C ARG A 4 3.13 -7.36 -28.25
N PHE A 5 2.46 -8.50 -28.04
CA PHE A 5 1.75 -8.75 -26.79
C PHE A 5 2.74 -8.86 -25.62
N ASP A 6 3.81 -9.64 -25.81
CA ASP A 6 4.88 -9.83 -24.82
C ASP A 6 5.56 -8.48 -24.47
N GLU A 7 5.82 -7.62 -25.46
CA GLU A 7 6.32 -6.25 -25.25
C GLU A 7 5.37 -5.37 -24.42
N GLN A 8 4.06 -5.45 -24.70
CA GLN A 8 3.06 -4.68 -23.94
C GLN A 8 2.83 -5.22 -22.53
N LEU A 9 3.01 -6.53 -22.33
CA LEU A 9 2.97 -7.15 -21.01
C LEU A 9 4.19 -6.75 -20.17
N GLU A 10 5.37 -6.70 -20.80
CA GLU A 10 6.56 -6.17 -20.14
C GLU A 10 6.40 -4.69 -19.78
N GLN A 11 5.80 -3.90 -20.67
CA GLN A 11 5.43 -2.52 -20.35
C GLN A 11 4.49 -2.47 -19.14
N LEU A 12 3.48 -3.33 -19.06
CA LEU A 12 2.57 -3.39 -17.91
C LEU A 12 3.34 -3.65 -16.60
N HIS A 13 4.30 -4.57 -16.60
CA HIS A 13 5.15 -4.82 -15.42
C HIS A 13 5.95 -3.58 -15.01
N VAL A 14 6.55 -2.86 -15.96
CA VAL A 14 7.31 -1.63 -15.69
C VAL A 14 6.41 -0.55 -15.08
N GLU A 15 5.20 -0.36 -15.60
CA GLU A 15 4.26 0.63 -15.06
C GLU A 15 3.79 0.25 -13.65
N LEU A 16 3.52 -1.03 -13.38
CA LEU A 16 3.18 -1.51 -12.03
C LEU A 16 4.32 -1.29 -11.03
N ILE A 17 5.57 -1.61 -11.40
CA ILE A 17 6.75 -1.32 -10.56
C ILE A 17 6.84 0.18 -10.26
N THR A 18 6.63 1.00 -11.29
CA THR A 18 6.70 2.46 -11.16
C THR A 18 5.63 2.99 -10.21
N MET A 19 4.39 2.49 -10.32
CA MET A 19 3.32 2.86 -9.40
C MET A 19 3.60 2.39 -7.95
N GLY A 20 4.20 1.21 -7.79
CA GLY A 20 4.61 0.69 -6.47
C GLY A 20 5.69 1.55 -5.80
N ALA A 21 6.68 2.01 -6.58
CA ALA A 21 7.70 2.94 -6.11
C ALA A 21 7.11 4.30 -5.68
N LEU A 22 6.06 4.77 -6.36
CA LEU A 22 5.35 5.99 -5.95
C LEU A 22 4.61 5.81 -4.62
N CYS A 23 4.00 4.64 -4.41
CA CYS A 23 3.36 4.30 -3.13
C CYS A 23 4.39 4.28 -1.99
N GLU A 24 5.52 3.58 -2.19
CA GLU A 24 6.64 3.57 -1.24
C GLU A 24 7.11 5.00 -0.89
N GLU A 25 7.33 5.82 -1.90
CA GLU A 25 7.80 7.20 -1.74
C GLU A 25 6.78 8.04 -0.96
N ALA A 26 5.49 7.94 -1.31
CA ALA A 26 4.41 8.67 -0.64
C ALA A 26 4.32 8.33 0.85
N ILE A 27 4.31 7.04 1.21
CA ILE A 27 4.28 6.57 2.61
C ILE A 27 5.53 7.07 3.35
N THR A 28 6.71 6.87 2.76
CA THR A 28 7.99 7.25 3.38
C THR A 28 8.05 8.75 3.67
N LEU A 29 7.60 9.58 2.72
CA LEU A 29 7.57 11.03 2.88
C LEU A 29 6.51 11.49 3.89
N ALA A 30 5.33 10.85 3.93
CA ALA A 30 4.29 11.14 4.92
C ALA A 30 4.81 10.91 6.34
N LEU A 31 5.46 9.76 6.59
CA LEU A 31 6.03 9.45 7.90
C LEU A 31 7.25 10.30 8.23
N LYS A 32 8.04 10.68 7.23
CA LYS A 32 9.12 11.65 7.42
C LYS A 32 8.58 13.00 7.87
N SER A 33 7.47 13.48 7.28
CA SER A 33 6.81 14.72 7.71
C SER A 33 6.40 14.67 9.18
N LEU A 34 5.96 13.49 9.66
CA LEU A 34 5.58 13.27 11.05
C LEU A 34 6.78 13.32 12.00
N PHE A 35 7.80 12.51 11.72
CA PHE A 35 8.93 12.36 12.63
C PHE A 35 9.88 13.55 12.63
N ASP A 36 10.13 14.14 11.47
CA ASP A 36 11.04 15.29 11.33
C ASP A 36 10.29 16.63 11.55
N ARG A 37 8.96 16.58 11.72
CA ARG A 37 8.06 17.75 11.77
C ARG A 37 8.24 18.67 10.58
N ASP A 38 8.48 18.09 9.41
CA ASP A 38 8.74 18.83 8.18
C ASP A 38 7.45 19.04 7.40
N ARG A 39 6.82 20.20 7.64
CA ARG A 39 5.60 20.65 6.95
C ARG A 39 5.78 20.86 5.45
N SER A 40 7.01 21.02 4.98
CA SER A 40 7.26 21.21 3.55
C SER A 40 7.01 19.95 2.72
N LEU A 41 6.94 18.77 3.37
CA LEU A 41 6.65 17.49 2.72
C LEU A 41 5.17 17.25 2.46
N VAL A 42 4.26 17.96 3.13
CA VAL A 42 2.81 17.82 2.95
C VAL A 42 2.39 17.98 1.48
N PRO A 43 2.69 19.11 0.79
CA PRO A 43 2.32 19.26 -0.62
C PRO A 43 3.05 18.27 -1.54
N VAL A 44 4.19 17.72 -1.12
CA VAL A 44 4.94 16.74 -1.91
C VAL A 44 4.21 15.39 -1.91
N VAL A 45 3.73 14.94 -0.75
CA VAL A 45 2.96 13.69 -0.63
C VAL A 45 1.64 13.80 -1.39
N LEU A 46 0.93 14.92 -1.29
CA LEU A 46 -0.32 15.13 -2.02
C LEU A 46 -0.12 15.15 -3.55
N GLU A 47 1.01 15.66 -4.04
CA GLU A 47 1.33 15.54 -5.48
C GLU A 47 1.63 14.09 -5.87
N LYS A 48 2.27 13.30 -5.01
CA LYS A 48 2.55 11.87 -5.25
C LYS A 48 1.27 11.06 -5.34
N ASP A 49 0.31 11.33 -4.47
CA ASP A 49 -1.04 10.76 -4.56
C ASP A 49 -1.69 11.06 -5.93
N GLY A 50 -1.68 12.33 -6.35
CA GLY A 50 -2.15 12.72 -7.68
C GLY A 50 -1.35 12.09 -8.85
N GLU A 51 -0.09 11.73 -8.65
CA GLU A 51 0.71 10.95 -9.60
C GLU A 51 0.31 9.47 -9.66
N ILE A 52 -0.08 8.86 -8.53
CA ILE A 52 -0.57 7.49 -8.41
C ILE A 52 -1.90 7.36 -9.14
N ASP A 53 -2.83 8.29 -8.91
CA ASP A 53 -4.09 8.45 -9.65
C ASP A 53 -3.93 8.45 -11.17
N ARG A 54 -2.93 9.18 -11.66
CA ARG A 54 -2.64 9.25 -13.10
C ARG A 54 -2.13 7.92 -13.61
N LYS A 55 -1.27 7.25 -12.84
CA LYS A 55 -0.69 5.94 -13.17
C LYS A 55 -1.76 4.85 -13.18
N GLU A 56 -2.71 4.86 -12.25
CA GLU A 56 -3.86 3.95 -12.27
C GLU A 56 -4.59 4.03 -13.61
N ARG A 57 -4.97 5.24 -14.05
CA ARG A 57 -5.66 5.45 -15.33
C ARG A 57 -4.84 5.04 -16.54
N ASP A 58 -3.53 5.32 -16.54
CA ASP A 58 -2.62 4.95 -17.63
C ASP A 58 -2.48 3.42 -17.75
N ILE A 59 -2.36 2.73 -16.62
CA ILE A 59 -2.28 1.27 -16.54
C ILE A 59 -3.62 0.64 -16.92
N GLU A 60 -4.74 1.17 -16.46
CA GLU A 60 -6.09 0.72 -16.85
C GLU A 60 -6.24 0.79 -18.38
N ALA A 61 -5.85 1.91 -18.99
CA ALA A 61 -5.90 2.06 -20.44
C ALA A 61 -4.98 1.07 -21.17
N LEU A 62 -3.81 0.73 -20.61
CA LEU A 62 -2.93 -0.30 -21.15
C LEU A 62 -3.55 -1.70 -21.07
N CYS A 63 -4.12 -2.06 -19.93
CA CYS A 63 -4.85 -3.31 -19.72
C CYS A 63 -6.01 -3.44 -20.71
N MET A 64 -6.81 -2.39 -20.89
CA MET A 64 -7.91 -2.39 -21.86
C MET A 64 -7.42 -2.57 -23.31
N ARG A 65 -6.29 -1.98 -23.69
CA ARG A 65 -5.67 -2.20 -25.00
C ARG A 65 -5.23 -3.66 -25.18
N LEU A 66 -4.60 -4.26 -24.16
CA LEU A 66 -4.18 -5.66 -24.19
C LEU A 66 -5.39 -6.60 -24.38
N LEU A 67 -6.47 -6.39 -23.61
CA LEU A 67 -7.69 -7.19 -23.70
C LEU A 67 -8.36 -7.09 -25.08
N LEU A 68 -8.53 -5.87 -25.60
CA LEU A 68 -9.28 -5.62 -26.84
C LEU A 68 -8.50 -5.99 -28.11
N GLN A 69 -7.20 -5.74 -28.15
CA GLN A 69 -6.41 -5.92 -29.38
C GLN A 69 -5.85 -7.34 -29.54
N GLN A 70 -5.61 -8.05 -28.44
CA GLN A 70 -4.84 -9.29 -28.46
C GLN A 70 -5.67 -10.53 -28.14
N GLN A 71 -6.92 -10.37 -27.67
CA GLN A 71 -7.84 -11.47 -27.32
C GLN A 71 -7.13 -12.58 -26.51
N PRO A 72 -6.58 -12.22 -25.33
CA PRO A 72 -5.72 -13.10 -24.55
C PRO A 72 -6.41 -14.42 -24.17
N VAL A 73 -5.62 -15.48 -24.11
CA VAL A 73 -6.08 -16.79 -23.61
C VAL A 73 -6.24 -16.75 -22.07
N ALA A 74 -6.80 -17.80 -21.49
CA ALA A 74 -7.20 -17.82 -20.07
C ALA A 74 -6.13 -17.33 -19.08
N ARG A 75 -4.85 -17.73 -19.25
CA ARG A 75 -3.76 -17.28 -18.36
C ARG A 75 -3.51 -15.79 -18.49
N ASP A 76 -3.33 -15.30 -19.71
CA ASP A 76 -3.07 -13.91 -20.02
C ASP A 76 -4.24 -13.01 -19.56
N LEU A 77 -5.48 -13.48 -19.71
CA LEU A 77 -6.67 -12.81 -19.22
C LEU A 77 -6.65 -12.66 -17.68
N ARG A 78 -6.25 -13.70 -16.95
CA ARG A 78 -6.10 -13.62 -15.49
C ARG A 78 -4.99 -12.63 -15.10
N THR A 79 -3.84 -12.66 -15.76
CA THR A 79 -2.77 -11.70 -15.49
C THR A 79 -3.24 -10.26 -15.66
N ILE A 80 -3.89 -9.94 -16.79
CA ILE A 80 -4.36 -8.58 -17.08
C ILE A 80 -5.50 -8.16 -16.14
N SER A 81 -6.44 -9.05 -15.83
CA SER A 81 -7.53 -8.74 -14.89
C SER A 81 -7.06 -8.59 -13.45
N SER A 82 -6.03 -9.34 -13.03
CA SER A 82 -5.40 -9.18 -11.72
C SER A 82 -4.69 -7.83 -11.64
N ALA A 83 -3.94 -7.44 -12.66
CA ALA A 83 -3.32 -6.12 -12.73
C ALA A 83 -4.34 -4.97 -12.60
N LEU A 84 -5.52 -5.09 -13.24
CA LEU A 84 -6.61 -4.11 -13.08
C LEU A 84 -7.15 -4.01 -11.66
N LYS A 85 -7.10 -5.09 -10.87
CA LYS A 85 -7.50 -5.07 -9.46
C LYS A 85 -6.42 -4.49 -8.57
N MET A 86 -5.18 -4.91 -8.79
CA MET A 86 -4.02 -4.45 -8.05
C MET A 86 -3.83 -2.93 -8.14
N ILE A 87 -4.03 -2.31 -9.31
CA ILE A 87 -3.86 -0.84 -9.43
C ILE A 87 -4.82 -0.05 -8.55
N SER A 88 -6.03 -0.56 -8.30
CA SER A 88 -6.97 0.10 -7.39
C SER A 88 -6.55 -0.09 -5.93
N ASP A 89 -6.01 -1.25 -5.54
CA ASP A 89 -5.41 -1.40 -4.21
C ASP A 89 -4.18 -0.47 -4.03
N MET A 90 -3.40 -0.25 -5.09
CA MET A 90 -2.27 0.69 -5.08
C MET A 90 -2.71 2.16 -4.99
N GLU A 91 -3.81 2.54 -5.66
CA GLU A 91 -4.44 3.86 -5.47
C GLU A 91 -4.88 4.06 -4.02
N ARG A 92 -5.51 3.05 -3.40
CA ARG A 92 -5.89 3.11 -1.98
C ARG A 92 -4.71 3.26 -1.04
N ILE A 93 -3.55 2.72 -1.38
CA ILE A 93 -2.31 2.92 -0.63
C ILE A 93 -1.85 4.39 -0.73
N GLY A 94 -1.97 4.99 -1.93
CA GLY A 94 -1.78 6.43 -2.15
C GLY A 94 -2.68 7.28 -1.26
N ASP A 95 -3.99 6.98 -1.27
CA ASP A 95 -5.00 7.63 -0.41
C ASP A 95 -4.58 7.56 1.07
N GLN A 96 -4.14 6.39 1.56
CA GLN A 96 -3.73 6.23 2.96
C GLN A 96 -2.50 7.11 3.29
N ALA A 97 -1.56 7.26 2.35
CA ALA A 97 -0.41 8.14 2.54
C ALA A 97 -0.80 9.63 2.58
N ALA A 98 -1.78 10.03 1.76
CA ALA A 98 -2.37 11.37 1.78
C ALA A 98 -3.08 11.64 3.12
N ASP A 99 -3.92 10.71 3.58
CA ASP A 99 -4.61 10.80 4.87
C ASP A 99 -3.61 10.94 6.04
N ILE A 100 -2.51 10.18 6.04
CA ILE A 100 -1.45 10.27 7.05
C ILE A 100 -0.80 11.66 7.06
N VAL A 101 -0.47 12.21 5.88
CA VAL A 101 0.21 13.50 5.81
C VAL A 101 -0.70 14.67 6.21
N GLU A 102 -2.00 14.56 5.91
CA GLU A 102 -2.99 15.56 6.32
C GLU A 102 -3.20 15.57 7.83
N LEU A 103 -3.28 14.41 8.48
CA LEU A 103 -3.30 14.32 9.94
C LEU A 103 -2.01 14.88 10.54
N THR A 104 -0.88 14.55 9.95
CA THR A 104 0.43 15.04 10.38
C THR A 104 0.50 16.58 10.35
N ASP A 105 -0.03 17.23 9.32
CA ASP A 105 -0.09 18.69 9.20
C ASP A 105 -0.86 19.33 10.36
N GLN A 106 -1.95 18.70 10.81
CA GLN A 106 -2.77 19.15 11.94
C GLN A 106 -2.06 18.99 13.29
N MET A 107 -1.05 18.11 13.37
CA MET A 107 -0.33 17.79 14.59
C MET A 107 0.98 18.59 14.78
N HIS A 108 1.49 19.30 13.76
CA HIS A 108 2.82 19.95 13.82
C HIS A 108 2.97 20.94 14.99
N ASP A 109 1.91 21.66 15.34
CA ASP A 109 1.92 22.64 16.43
C ASP A 109 1.67 22.02 17.82
N LYS A 110 1.40 20.71 17.89
CA LYS A 110 1.08 20.00 19.13
C LYS A 110 2.36 19.38 19.74
N GLN A 111 2.43 19.37 21.07
CA GLN A 111 3.58 18.83 21.79
C GLN A 111 3.45 17.29 21.86
N LEU A 112 4.15 16.60 20.96
CA LEU A 112 4.21 15.14 20.89
C LEU A 112 5.29 14.57 21.82
N GLU A 113 4.91 13.93 22.92
CA GLU A 113 5.75 12.94 23.59
C GLU A 113 5.47 11.57 22.96
N MET A 114 6.34 11.15 22.02
CA MET A 114 6.08 9.97 21.19
C MET A 114 6.72 8.70 21.76
N SER A 115 6.23 8.20 22.89
CA SER A 115 6.64 6.87 23.38
C SER A 115 6.41 5.78 22.32
N SER A 116 5.35 5.90 21.52
CA SER A 116 5.03 4.99 20.39
C SER A 116 5.75 5.30 19.06
N SER A 117 6.64 6.30 18.99
CA SER A 117 7.31 6.68 17.73
C SER A 117 8.07 5.53 17.08
N LEU A 118 8.74 4.71 17.90
CA LEU A 118 9.53 3.59 17.42
C LEU A 118 8.65 2.53 16.76
N HIS A 119 7.52 2.19 17.36
CA HIS A 119 6.60 1.21 16.79
C HIS A 119 5.91 1.71 15.52
N ILE A 120 5.51 2.99 15.46
CA ILE A 120 4.95 3.58 14.23
C ILE A 120 5.99 3.54 13.11
N ARG A 121 7.25 3.88 13.40
CA ARG A 121 8.34 3.81 12.41
C ARG A 121 8.52 2.39 11.90
N SER A 122 8.65 1.42 12.79
CA SER A 122 8.75 0.01 12.40
C SER A 122 7.54 -0.44 11.59
N MET A 123 6.33 -0.10 12.02
CA MET A 123 5.10 -0.44 11.30
C MET A 123 5.08 0.12 9.88
N SER A 124 5.55 1.35 9.69
CA SER A 124 5.67 1.93 8.34
C SER A 124 6.70 1.22 7.46
N GLU A 125 7.83 0.81 8.03
CA GLU A 125 8.88 0.07 7.30
C GLU A 125 8.36 -1.31 6.87
N GLU A 126 7.61 -2.00 7.73
CA GLU A 126 7.01 -3.29 7.42
C GLU A 126 5.88 -3.18 6.38
N ALA A 127 5.00 -2.18 6.49
CA ALA A 127 3.94 -1.95 5.50
C ALA A 127 4.52 -1.62 4.12
N VAL A 128 5.52 -0.74 4.03
CA VAL A 128 6.22 -0.43 2.77
C VAL A 128 6.86 -1.68 2.17
N LYS A 129 7.51 -2.50 3.00
CA LYS A 129 8.09 -3.78 2.55
C LYS A 129 7.03 -4.69 1.94
N MET A 130 5.84 -4.80 2.54
CA MET A 130 4.75 -5.61 2.00
C MET A 130 4.30 -5.11 0.62
N VAL A 131 4.16 -3.79 0.43
CA VAL A 131 3.81 -3.19 -0.89
C VAL A 131 4.85 -3.52 -1.95
N ILE A 132 6.14 -3.39 -1.63
CA ILE A 132 7.22 -3.69 -2.59
C ILE A 132 7.20 -5.19 -2.95
N GLN A 133 7.07 -6.06 -1.95
CA GLN A 133 7.10 -7.50 -2.15
C GLN A 133 5.85 -8.02 -2.89
N SER A 134 4.67 -7.42 -2.66
CA SER A 134 3.45 -7.82 -3.36
C SER A 134 3.55 -7.50 -4.85
N VAL A 135 4.06 -6.32 -5.23
CA VAL A 135 4.30 -5.95 -6.64
C VAL A 135 5.39 -6.81 -7.27
N ASP A 136 6.50 -7.04 -6.55
CA ASP A 136 7.61 -7.88 -7.03
C ASP A 136 7.17 -9.34 -7.29
N SER A 137 6.28 -9.86 -6.44
CA SER A 137 5.71 -11.20 -6.61
C SER A 137 4.90 -11.33 -7.90
N PHE A 138 4.20 -10.27 -8.31
CA PHE A 138 3.45 -10.26 -9.57
C PHE A 138 4.39 -10.31 -10.77
N VAL A 139 5.39 -9.42 -10.80
CA VAL A 139 6.34 -9.30 -11.92
C VAL A 139 7.12 -10.59 -12.13
N LYS A 140 7.50 -11.25 -11.03
CA LYS A 140 8.26 -12.52 -11.07
C LYS A 140 7.37 -13.75 -11.23
N ALA A 141 6.05 -13.59 -11.16
CA ALA A 141 5.09 -14.69 -11.02
C ALA A 141 5.49 -15.65 -9.88
N ASP A 142 5.86 -15.07 -8.74
CA ASP A 142 6.39 -15.76 -7.56
C ASP A 142 5.28 -15.99 -6.53
N LEU A 143 4.70 -17.18 -6.55
CA LEU A 143 3.62 -17.58 -5.65
C LEU A 143 4.10 -17.67 -4.18
N GLU A 144 5.33 -18.11 -3.96
CA GLU A 144 5.87 -18.25 -2.59
C GLU A 144 6.06 -16.87 -1.95
N LEU A 145 6.54 -15.90 -2.73
CA LEU A 145 6.63 -14.52 -2.27
C LEU A 145 5.25 -13.92 -1.97
N ALA A 146 4.26 -14.15 -2.83
CA ALA A 146 2.89 -13.69 -2.59
C ALA A 146 2.31 -14.25 -1.29
N HIS A 147 2.41 -15.57 -1.06
CA HIS A 147 1.98 -16.20 0.19
C HIS A 147 2.77 -15.67 1.41
N SER A 148 4.05 -15.37 1.23
CA SER A 148 4.84 -14.78 2.31
C SER A 148 4.35 -13.40 2.70
N VAL A 149 3.89 -12.57 1.75
CA VAL A 149 3.32 -11.24 2.03
C VAL A 149 2.01 -11.38 2.79
N ILE A 150 1.11 -12.26 2.34
CA ILE A 150 -0.18 -12.51 3.00
C ILE A 150 0.04 -12.90 4.47
N ALA A 151 0.98 -13.82 4.73
CA ALA A 151 1.31 -14.22 6.11
C ALA A 151 2.05 -13.13 6.91
N TYR A 152 2.66 -12.16 6.25
CA TYR A 152 3.44 -11.10 6.90
C TYR A 152 2.56 -10.01 7.51
N ASP A 153 1.29 -9.92 7.09
CA ASP A 153 0.31 -8.98 7.62
C ASP A 153 0.14 -9.08 9.14
N ASP A 154 0.23 -10.30 9.69
CA ASP A 154 0.27 -10.58 11.13
C ASP A 154 1.32 -9.71 11.87
N VAL A 155 2.45 -9.39 11.24
CA VAL A 155 3.50 -8.54 11.85
C VAL A 155 3.00 -7.10 12.02
N VAL A 156 2.33 -6.55 11.02
CA VAL A 156 1.77 -5.20 11.03
C VAL A 156 0.61 -5.11 12.00
N ASP A 157 -0.28 -6.11 12.03
CA ASP A 157 -1.39 -6.24 12.98
C ASP A 157 -0.93 -6.26 14.44
N ASN A 158 0.15 -6.99 14.71
CA ASN A 158 0.77 -7.04 16.03
C ASN A 158 1.36 -5.68 16.43
N LEU A 159 1.96 -4.95 15.50
CA LEU A 159 2.47 -3.59 15.74
C LEU A 159 1.34 -2.60 16.00
N PHE A 160 0.26 -2.66 15.21
CA PHE A 160 -0.94 -1.86 15.44
C PHE A 160 -1.50 -2.09 16.85
N SER A 161 -1.64 -3.36 17.25
CA SER A 161 -2.14 -3.73 18.58
C SER A 161 -1.26 -3.20 19.72
N LYS A 162 0.07 -3.21 19.54
CA LYS A 162 1.02 -2.62 20.51
C LYS A 162 0.86 -1.11 20.62
N ILE A 163 0.84 -0.41 19.49
CA ILE A 163 0.65 1.05 19.43
C ILE A 163 -0.67 1.44 20.10
N ARG A 164 -1.75 0.71 19.82
CA ARG A 164 -3.04 0.93 20.47
C ARG A 164 -2.96 0.79 21.99
N GLY A 165 -2.27 -0.23 22.48
CA GLY A 165 -2.07 -0.45 23.92
C GLY A 165 -1.31 0.70 24.59
N GLU A 166 -0.22 1.15 23.97
CA GLU A 166 0.58 2.28 24.45
C GLU A 166 -0.23 3.58 24.48
N ILE A 167 -1.01 3.85 23.44
CA ILE A 167 -1.90 5.02 23.38
C ILE A 167 -2.92 4.99 24.52
N ILE A 168 -3.53 3.83 24.80
CA ILE A 168 -4.48 3.67 25.91
C ILE A 168 -3.80 3.98 27.26
N GLU A 169 -2.58 3.47 27.47
CA GLU A 169 -1.82 3.71 28.71
C GLU A 169 -1.44 5.19 28.87
N GLN A 170 -1.06 5.86 27.79
CA GLN A 170 -0.74 7.29 27.79
C GLN A 170 -1.98 8.13 28.14
N ILE A 171 -3.12 7.87 27.49
CA ILE A 171 -4.39 8.56 27.79
C ILE A 171 -4.80 8.36 29.26
N ALA A 172 -4.62 7.14 29.79
CA ALA A 172 -4.93 6.83 31.18
C ALA A 172 -4.00 7.54 32.18
N THR A 173 -2.75 7.80 31.79
CA THR A 173 -1.74 8.47 32.61
C THR A 173 -1.90 10.00 32.58
N ASP A 174 -2.06 10.57 31.39
CA ASP A 174 -2.30 12.00 31.16
C ASP A 174 -3.17 12.23 29.91
N GLY A 175 -4.43 12.60 30.14
CA GLY A 175 -5.40 12.86 29.08
C GLY A 175 -5.30 14.25 28.43
N THR A 176 -4.35 15.10 28.83
CA THR A 176 -4.26 16.49 28.36
C THR A 176 -4.08 16.60 26.84
N ASN A 177 -3.45 15.58 26.21
CA ASN A 177 -3.20 15.52 24.77
C ASN A 177 -4.09 14.50 24.04
N GLY A 178 -5.32 14.25 24.52
CA GLY A 178 -6.23 13.23 23.97
C GLY A 178 -6.40 13.25 22.45
N GLU A 179 -6.51 14.44 21.83
CA GLU A 179 -6.62 14.58 20.37
C GLU A 179 -5.39 14.02 19.64
N VAL A 180 -4.18 14.35 20.09
CA VAL A 180 -2.92 13.90 19.49
C VAL A 180 -2.84 12.37 19.49
N TYR A 181 -3.28 11.75 20.58
CA TYR A 181 -3.27 10.30 20.71
C TYR A 181 -4.28 9.63 19.77
N ILE A 182 -5.43 10.26 19.52
CA ILE A 182 -6.40 9.79 18.52
C ILE A 182 -5.79 9.91 17.12
N ASP A 183 -5.18 11.05 16.81
CA ASP A 183 -4.54 11.28 15.50
C ASP A 183 -3.41 10.25 15.25
N LEU A 184 -2.59 9.93 16.26
CA LEU A 184 -1.57 8.87 16.17
C LEU A 184 -2.17 7.48 15.97
N LEU A 185 -3.29 7.16 16.64
CA LEU A 185 -3.98 5.89 16.45
C LEU A 185 -4.53 5.78 15.02
N MET A 186 -5.03 6.88 14.45
CA MET A 186 -5.50 6.94 13.07
C MET A 186 -4.35 6.73 12.08
N ILE A 187 -3.19 7.36 12.30
CA ILE A 187 -1.98 7.11 11.49
C ILE A 187 -1.59 5.63 11.53
N ALA A 188 -1.61 5.00 12.71
CA ALA A 188 -1.33 3.57 12.84
C ALA A 188 -2.39 2.73 12.11
N LYS A 189 -3.67 3.10 12.16
CA LYS A 189 -4.73 2.39 11.42
C LYS A 189 -4.57 2.53 9.91
N TYR A 190 -4.14 3.69 9.42
CA TYR A 190 -3.86 3.88 7.99
C TYR A 190 -2.67 3.04 7.51
N LEU A 191 -1.63 2.89 8.34
CA LEU A 191 -0.54 1.96 8.04
C LEU A 191 -0.97 0.49 8.01
N GLU A 192 -1.90 0.08 8.87
CA GLU A 192 -2.47 -1.28 8.81
C GLU A 192 -3.29 -1.45 7.52
N ARG A 193 -4.10 -0.46 7.12
CA ARG A 193 -4.81 -0.51 5.83
C ARG A 193 -3.87 -0.59 4.63
N VAL A 194 -2.69 0.03 4.69
CA VAL A 194 -1.67 -0.15 3.64
C VAL A 194 -1.22 -1.61 3.55
N ALA A 195 -1.04 -2.28 4.69
CA ALA A 195 -0.70 -3.70 4.74
C ALA A 195 -1.85 -4.57 4.23
N ASP A 196 -3.11 -4.29 4.60
CA ASP A 196 -4.31 -4.96 4.05
C ASP A 196 -4.31 -4.88 2.51
N HIS A 197 -4.09 -3.69 1.94
CA HIS A 197 -4.05 -3.53 0.49
C HIS A 197 -2.86 -4.25 -0.15
N ALA A 198 -1.71 -4.32 0.52
CA ALA A 198 -0.59 -5.13 0.05
C ALA A 198 -0.90 -6.63 0.06
N THR A 199 -1.66 -7.11 1.04
CA THR A 199 -2.20 -8.47 1.12
C THR A 199 -3.15 -8.75 -0.03
N ASN A 200 -4.13 -7.87 -0.30
CA ASN A 200 -5.03 -7.99 -1.46
C ASN A 200 -4.25 -8.10 -2.77
N ILE A 201 -3.22 -7.27 -2.96
CA ILE A 201 -2.35 -7.33 -4.16
C ILE A 201 -1.72 -8.73 -4.27
N ALA A 202 -1.18 -9.28 -3.19
CA ALA A 202 -0.60 -10.62 -3.17
C ALA A 202 -1.63 -11.74 -3.47
N GLU A 203 -2.88 -11.61 -2.99
CA GLU A 203 -3.97 -12.53 -3.33
C GLU A 203 -4.36 -12.46 -4.81
N TRP A 204 -4.28 -11.27 -5.42
CA TRP A 204 -4.44 -11.11 -6.87
C TRP A 204 -3.27 -11.75 -7.64
N VAL A 205 -2.05 -11.72 -7.10
CA VAL A 205 -0.92 -12.45 -7.67
C VAL A 205 -1.18 -13.96 -7.65
N GLU A 206 -1.62 -14.51 -6.52
CA GLU A 206 -2.01 -15.91 -6.42
C GLU A 206 -3.06 -16.27 -7.48
N TYR A 207 -4.15 -15.51 -7.57
CA TYR A 207 -5.19 -15.72 -8.58
C TYR A 207 -4.65 -15.65 -10.01
N SER A 208 -3.73 -14.73 -10.31
CA SER A 208 -3.13 -14.62 -11.64
C SER A 208 -2.40 -15.92 -12.05
N ILE A 209 -1.74 -16.56 -11.09
CA ILE A 209 -0.93 -17.78 -11.29
C ILE A 209 -1.83 -19.03 -11.28
N THR A 210 -2.61 -19.20 -10.21
CA THR A 210 -3.33 -20.44 -9.90
C THR A 210 -4.74 -20.47 -10.48
N GLY A 211 -5.36 -19.30 -10.66
CA GLY A 211 -6.78 -19.15 -10.97
C GLY A 211 -7.70 -19.29 -9.75
N ILE A 212 -7.14 -19.37 -8.54
CA ILE A 212 -7.85 -19.42 -7.26
C ILE A 212 -7.51 -18.13 -6.52
N HIS A 213 -8.53 -17.43 -6.03
CA HIS A 213 -8.35 -16.29 -5.16
C HIS A 213 -8.65 -16.76 -3.72
N GLY A 214 -7.87 -16.28 -2.74
CA GLY A 214 -8.12 -16.56 -1.33
C GLY A 214 -9.61 -16.41 -1.00
N GLU A 215 -10.17 -17.43 -0.34
CA GLU A 215 -11.60 -17.57 -0.06
C GLU A 215 -12.55 -17.65 -1.29
N MET A 216 -12.34 -18.65 -2.14
CA MET A 216 -13.46 -19.30 -2.85
C MET A 216 -13.39 -20.82 -2.68
N ASP A 217 -13.48 -21.29 -1.45
CA ASP A 217 -13.88 -22.67 -1.11
C ASP A 217 -14.69 -22.66 0.21
N GLY A 218 -16.03 -22.62 0.09
CA GLY A 218 -16.91 -23.39 0.98
C GLY A 218 -17.76 -22.66 2.05
N GLU A 219 -19.05 -22.52 1.72
CA GLU A 219 -20.28 -22.45 2.56
C GLU A 219 -20.67 -21.15 3.30
#